data_AF-A0A9Q3IQ65-F1
#
_entry.id   AF-A0A9Q3IQ65-F1
#
_cell.length_a   1.000
_cell.length_b   1.000
_cell.length_c   1.000
_cell.angle_alpha   90.00
_cell.angle_beta   90.00
_cell.angle_gamma   90.00
#
_symmetry.space_group_name_H-M   'P 1'
#
loop_
_entity.id
_entity.type
_entity.pdbx_description
1 polymer ?
#
loop_
_entity_poly.entity_id
_entity_poly.type
_entity_poly.pdbx_seq_one_letter_code
_entity_poly.pdbx_strand_id
1 'polypeptide(L)'
;MDVRCAFLNGTPKEVLHILCPSGYTEHPKTDVFVLNKSLYGLKQSPCCWHKVLKRTLFTIGLSPCNTDPCFYYSQNRNQPLWLFVHVDDLIFGGTWNSLFKEKIQSFFEMEDLGKIKYTLGIRITQSEESITLIQDKFIKQILVEFRIEQAKAPQSSLPRNYKELKTLTLEPPKQPPFNF
;
A
#
# COMPACT_ATOMS: atom_id res chain seq x y z
N MET A 1 -5.25 1.42 8.95
CA MET A 1 -4.59 2.25 9.97
C MET A 1 -3.35 2.83 9.36
N ASP A 2 -2.94 4.01 9.79
CA ASP A 2 -1.75 4.70 9.31
C ASP A 2 -0.78 4.93 10.47
N VAL A 3 0.52 4.76 10.22
CA VAL A 3 1.56 4.98 11.24
C VAL A 3 2.08 6.40 11.15
N ARG A 4 1.87 7.18 12.21
CA ARG A 4 2.40 8.55 12.25
C ARG A 4 3.91 8.56 12.26
N CYS A 5 4.46 9.40 11.40
CA CYS A 5 5.91 9.59 11.25
C CYS A 5 6.68 8.26 11.17
N ALA A 6 6.21 7.29 10.36
CA ALA A 6 6.73 5.93 10.30
C ALA A 6 8.26 5.83 10.32
N PHE A 7 8.96 6.65 9.55
CA PHE A 7 10.43 6.63 9.50
C PHE A 7 11.12 7.07 10.79
N LEU A 8 10.51 7.92 11.62
CA LEU A 8 11.08 8.34 12.91
C LEU A 8 11.14 7.19 13.93
N ASN A 9 10.37 6.12 13.71
CA ASN A 9 10.43 4.92 14.54
C ASN A 9 11.70 4.08 14.27
N GLY A 10 12.35 4.29 13.13
CA GLY A 10 13.60 3.63 12.76
C GLY A 10 14.85 4.35 13.27
N THR A 11 15.93 3.60 13.43
CA THR A 11 17.25 4.15 13.75
C THR A 11 18.26 3.70 12.69
N PRO A 12 18.98 4.64 12.04
CA PRO A 12 19.99 4.28 11.06
C PRO A 12 21.12 3.50 11.72
N LYS A 13 21.65 2.49 11.01
CA LYS A 13 22.79 1.69 11.50
C LYS A 13 24.10 2.49 11.45
N GLU A 14 24.20 3.39 10.48
CA GLU A 14 25.37 4.23 10.26
C GLU A 14 25.17 5.61 10.89
N VAL A 15 26.28 6.28 11.20
CA VAL A 15 26.25 7.67 11.70
C VAL A 15 26.03 8.59 10.52
N LEU A 16 24.85 9.20 10.46
CA LEU A 16 24.48 10.14 9.40
C LEU A 16 24.57 11.55 9.93
N HIS A 17 25.18 12.42 9.12
CA HIS A 17 25.23 13.85 9.37
C HIS A 17 24.37 14.56 8.34
N ILE A 18 23.62 15.56 8.79
CA ILE A 18 22.90 16.49 7.93
C ILE A 18 23.38 17.91 8.22
N LEU A 19 23.30 18.78 7.22
CA LEU A 19 23.44 20.21 7.46
C LEU A 19 22.25 20.73 8.26
N CYS A 20 22.44 21.88 8.92
CA CYS A 20 21.36 22.62 9.56
C CYS A 20 20.13 22.73 8.63
N PRO A 21 18.96 22.17 9.02
CA PRO A 21 17.77 22.20 8.18
C PRO A 21 17.31 23.62 7.85
N SER A 22 16.75 23.79 6.66
CA SER A 22 16.08 25.04 6.30
C SER A 22 14.91 25.31 7.25
N GLY A 23 14.97 26.43 7.99
CA GLY A 23 13.95 26.80 8.96
C GLY A 23 14.42 26.75 10.42
N TYR A 24 15.59 26.16 10.69
CA TYR A 24 16.22 26.19 12.00
C TYR A 24 17.22 27.37 12.07
N THR A 25 16.88 28.42 12.81
CA THR A 25 17.64 29.69 12.82
C THR A 25 18.58 29.84 14.01
N GLU A 26 18.51 28.93 14.98
CA GLU A 26 19.31 29.00 16.21
C GLU A 26 20.78 28.60 15.97
N HIS A 27 21.09 27.97 14.84
CA HIS A 27 22.42 27.51 14.48
C HIS A 27 22.89 28.04 13.12
N PRO A 28 24.20 28.29 12.94
CA PRO A 28 24.78 28.57 11.64
C PRO A 28 24.42 27.48 10.61
N LYS A 29 24.24 27.88 9.34
CA LYS A 29 23.98 26.93 8.25
C LYS A 29 25.14 25.96 7.99
N THR A 30 26.32 26.27 8.52
CA THR A 30 27.53 25.45 8.45
C THR A 30 27.56 24.32 9.48
N ASP A 31 26.70 24.38 10.49
CA ASP A 31 26.64 23.35 11.52
C ASP A 31 26.10 22.04 10.94
N VAL A 32 26.63 20.95 11.49
CA VAL A 32 26.22 19.58 11.15
C VAL A 32 25.56 18.92 12.36
N PHE A 33 24.48 18.17 12.10
CA PHE A 33 23.72 17.45 13.11
C PHE A 33 23.80 15.96 12.85
N VAL A 34 23.96 15.17 13.92
CA VAL A 34 23.89 13.72 13.85
C VAL A 34 22.44 13.25 13.93
N LEU A 35 22.04 12.37 13.03
CA LEU A 35 20.70 11.80 13.04
C LEU A 35 20.59 10.63 14.00
N ASN A 36 19.80 10.81 15.06
CA ASN A 36 19.47 9.75 16.02
C ASN A 36 18.35 8.81 15.53
N LYS A 37 17.50 9.30 14.62
CA LYS A 37 16.37 8.56 14.01
C LYS A 37 16.39 8.73 12.50
N SER A 38 15.81 7.78 11.78
CA SER A 38 15.68 7.90 10.32
C SER A 38 14.68 8.98 9.96
N LEU A 39 15.01 9.81 8.96
CA LEU A 39 14.17 10.91 8.47
C LEU A 39 13.63 10.63 7.06
N TYR A 40 12.56 11.30 6.68
CA TYR A 40 12.14 11.32 5.28
C TYR A 40 13.27 11.84 4.37
N GLY A 41 13.37 11.27 3.17
CA GLY A 41 14.39 11.64 2.18
C GLY A 41 15.70 10.84 2.27
N LEU A 42 15.95 10.09 3.35
CA LEU A 42 17.11 9.20 3.41
C LEU A 42 16.82 7.88 2.69
N LYS A 43 17.79 7.40 1.90
CA LYS A 43 17.70 6.12 1.15
C LYS A 43 17.42 4.91 2.04
N GLN A 44 17.88 4.94 3.29
CA GLN A 44 17.85 3.87 4.27
C GLN A 44 16.63 3.93 5.20
N SER A 45 15.90 5.05 5.23
CA SER A 45 14.75 5.22 6.12
C SER A 45 13.66 4.16 5.95
N PRO A 46 13.25 3.81 4.71
CA PRO A 46 12.28 2.73 4.51
C PRO A 46 12.76 1.39 5.06
N CYS A 47 14.05 1.07 4.92
CA CYS A 47 14.63 -0.16 5.44
C CYS A 47 14.69 -0.17 6.97
N CYS A 48 15.05 0.96 7.59
CA CYS A 48 15.09 1.10 9.05
C CYS A 48 13.69 0.92 9.64
N TRP A 49 12.69 1.57 9.04
CA TRP A 49 11.29 1.41 9.43
C TRP A 49 10.81 -0.04 9.27
N HIS A 50 11.00 -0.64 8.10
CA HIS A 50 10.55 -2.01 7.84
C HIS A 50 11.14 -3.02 8.84
N LYS A 51 12.41 -2.86 9.25
CA LYS A 51 13.04 -3.73 10.26
C LYS A 51 12.36 -3.61 11.63
N VAL A 52 12.02 -2.40 12.05
CA VAL A 52 11.32 -2.16 13.32
C VAL A 52 9.91 -2.74 13.24
N LEU A 53 9.15 -2.38 12.20
CA LEU A 53 7.79 -2.88 11.99
C LEU A 53 7.74 -4.41 11.95
N LYS A 54 8.61 -5.06 11.16
CA LYS A 54 8.66 -6.53 11.06
C LYS A 54 8.87 -7.21 12.41
N ARG A 55 9.77 -6.68 13.25
CA ARG A 55 10.03 -7.21 14.61
C ARG A 55 8.81 -7.03 15.51
N THR A 56 8.15 -5.87 15.43
CA THR A 56 6.93 -5.60 16.19
C THR A 56 5.80 -6.53 15.78
N LEU A 57 5.56 -6.71 14.47
CA LEU A 57 4.52 -7.60 13.95
C LEU A 57 4.77 -9.06 14.37
N PHE A 58 6.03 -9.51 14.36
CA PHE A 58 6.41 -10.82 14.89
C PHE A 58 6.09 -10.95 16.39
N THR A 59 6.42 -9.93 17.19
CA THR A 59 6.11 -9.89 18.63
C THR A 59 4.61 -9.92 18.92
N ILE A 60 3.81 -9.28 18.05
CA ILE A 60 2.35 -9.29 18.13
C ILE A 60 1.76 -10.66 17.82
N GLY A 61 2.50 -11.52 17.09
CA GLY A 61 2.10 -12.88 16.71
C GLY A 61 1.77 -13.06 15.23
N LEU A 62 2.22 -12.13 14.37
CA LEU A 62 2.04 -12.20 12.92
C LEU A 62 3.31 -12.70 12.23
N SER A 63 3.11 -13.57 11.24
CA SER A 63 4.19 -14.12 10.42
C SER A 63 4.14 -13.53 9.02
N PRO A 64 5.29 -13.22 8.40
CA PRO A 64 5.34 -12.78 7.02
C PRO A 64 4.95 -13.93 6.08
N CYS A 65 4.36 -13.59 4.94
CA CYS A 65 4.16 -14.50 3.83
C CYS A 65 5.47 -14.77 3.09
N ASN A 66 5.67 -16.01 2.64
CA ASN A 66 6.87 -16.39 1.90
C ASN A 66 6.89 -15.78 0.48
N THR A 67 5.72 -15.56 -0.11
CA THR A 67 5.58 -15.08 -1.49
C THR A 67 5.60 -13.55 -1.56
N ASP A 68 5.03 -12.87 -0.57
CA ASP A 68 4.96 -11.42 -0.51
C ASP A 68 5.44 -10.91 0.87
N PRO A 69 6.64 -10.29 0.96
CA PRO A 69 7.18 -9.74 2.21
C PRO A 69 6.39 -8.58 2.81
N CYS A 70 5.46 -7.98 2.05
CA CYS A 70 4.54 -6.95 2.53
C CYS A 70 3.27 -7.54 3.15
N PHE A 71 3.05 -8.85 3.00
CA PHE A 71 1.88 -9.53 3.53
C PHE A 71 2.24 -10.34 4.78
N TYR A 72 1.39 -10.24 5.80
CA TYR A 72 1.52 -10.91 7.09
C TYR A 72 0.19 -11.58 7.44
N TYR A 73 0.25 -12.65 8.22
CA TYR A 73 -0.94 -13.36 8.66
C TYR A 73 -0.78 -13.93 10.07
N SER A 74 -1.91 -14.09 10.75
CA SER A 74 -2.00 -14.80 12.03
C SER A 74 -1.90 -16.30 11.78
N GLN A 75 -1.00 -16.97 12.51
CA GLN A 75 -0.91 -18.43 12.51
C GLN A 75 -2.04 -19.08 13.33
N ASN A 76 -2.69 -18.31 14.21
CA ASN A 76 -3.82 -18.80 15.00
C ASN A 76 -5.10 -18.82 14.14
N ARG A 77 -5.52 -20.03 13.74
CA ARG A 77 -6.73 -20.23 12.93
C ARG A 77 -8.03 -19.79 13.61
N ASN A 78 -8.06 -19.70 14.94
CA ASN A 78 -9.22 -19.22 15.68
C ASN A 78 -9.32 -17.68 15.72
N GLN A 79 -8.21 -17.01 15.42
CA GLN A 79 -8.10 -15.55 15.38
C GLN A 79 -7.39 -15.12 14.08
N PRO A 80 -8.01 -15.39 12.92
CA PRO A 80 -7.44 -15.00 11.64
C PRO A 80 -7.29 -13.48 11.55
N LEU A 81 -6.14 -13.08 11.02
CA LEU A 81 -5.83 -11.74 10.58
C LEU A 81 -4.96 -11.86 9.35
N TRP A 82 -5.27 -11.09 8.31
CA TRP A 82 -4.42 -10.84 7.17
C TRP A 82 -4.08 -9.36 7.17
N LEU A 83 -2.81 -9.05 7.02
CA LEU A 83 -2.28 -7.70 7.06
C LEU A 83 -1.41 -7.50 5.82
N PHE A 84 -1.74 -6.47 5.05
CA PHE A 84 -0.91 -5.92 3.99
C PHE A 84 -0.32 -4.60 4.46
N VAL A 85 0.99 -4.44 4.26
CA VAL A 85 1.77 -3.28 4.66
C VAL A 85 2.23 -2.53 3.42
N HIS A 86 1.94 -1.24 3.36
CA HIS A 86 2.50 -0.34 2.35
C HIS A 86 3.07 0.91 3.01
N VAL A 87 4.39 0.92 3.21
CA VAL A 87 5.09 2.02 3.90
C VAL A 87 4.48 2.27 5.29
N ASP A 88 3.68 3.32 5.45
CA ASP A 88 2.98 3.77 6.66
C ASP A 88 1.54 3.21 6.76
N ASP A 89 0.95 2.79 5.64
CA ASP A 89 -0.38 2.17 5.60
C ASP A 89 -0.36 0.70 6.07
N LEU A 90 -1.22 0.39 7.04
CA LEU A 90 -1.55 -0.95 7.50
C LEU A 90 -3.00 -1.30 7.15
N ILE A 91 -3.16 -2.17 6.16
CA ILE A 91 -4.45 -2.64 5.66
C ILE A 91 -4.67 -4.05 6.13
N PHE A 92 -5.72 -4.31 6.89
CA PHE A 92 -5.95 -5.63 7.45
C PHE A 92 -7.43 -6.01 7.50
N GLY A 93 -7.66 -7.31 7.58
CA GLY A 93 -8.98 -7.90 7.73
C GLY A 93 -8.90 -9.24 8.46
N GLY A 94 -9.99 -9.61 9.13
CA GLY A 94 -10.08 -10.82 9.95
C GLY A 94 -10.97 -10.62 11.17
N THR A 95 -11.12 -11.67 11.98
CA THR A 95 -11.88 -11.59 13.23
C THR A 95 -11.06 -10.93 14.34
N TRP A 96 -9.73 -10.89 14.19
CA TRP A 96 -8.80 -10.34 15.17
C TRP A 96 -8.58 -8.81 15.04
N ASN A 97 -9.36 -8.11 14.20
CA ASN A 97 -9.16 -6.69 13.89
C ASN A 97 -9.03 -5.78 15.13
N SER A 98 -9.97 -5.85 16.09
CA SER A 98 -9.99 -4.93 17.23
C SER A 98 -8.78 -5.10 18.16
N LEU A 99 -8.42 -6.35 18.46
CA LEU A 99 -7.27 -6.64 19.32
C LEU A 99 -5.95 -6.38 18.59
N PHE A 100 -5.88 -6.53 17.26
CA PHE A 100 -4.72 -6.08 16.50
C PHE A 100 -4.53 -4.56 16.60
N LYS A 101 -5.61 -3.76 16.47
CA LYS A 101 -5.55 -2.30 16.63
C LYS A 101 -4.97 -1.90 17.98
N GLU A 102 -5.50 -2.48 19.06
CA GLU A 102 -5.04 -2.23 20.43
C GLU A 102 -3.54 -2.57 20.59
N LYS A 103 -3.12 -3.75 20.12
CA LYS A 103 -1.73 -4.18 20.21
C LYS A 103 -0.79 -3.29 19.41
N ILE A 104 -1.11 -2.95 18.16
CA ILE A 104 -0.20 -2.14 17.33
C ILE A 104 -0.09 -0.70 17.86
N GLN A 105 -1.18 -0.16 18.42
CA GLN A 105 -1.23 1.15 19.08
C GLN A 105 -0.35 1.24 20.33
N SER A 106 -0.04 0.12 21.00
CA SER A 106 0.89 0.14 22.13
C SER A 106 2.35 0.29 21.71
N PHE A 107 2.68 0.08 20.43
CA PHE A 107 4.05 0.19 19.91
C PHE A 107 4.30 1.47 19.11
N PHE A 108 3.29 1.96 18.40
CA PHE A 108 3.42 3.11 17.51
C PHE A 108 2.27 4.09 17.71
N GLU A 109 2.51 5.36 17.42
CA GLU A 109 1.43 6.34 17.29
C GLU A 109 0.68 6.04 15.99
N MET A 110 -0.59 5.67 16.10
CA MET A 110 -1.41 5.21 14.98
C MET A 110 -2.61 6.12 14.75
N GLU A 111 -2.97 6.30 13.49
CA GLU A 111 -4.23 6.90 13.08
C GLU A 111 -5.17 5.83 12.51
N ASP A 112 -6.38 5.75 13.07
CA ASP A 112 -7.40 4.81 12.57
C ASP A 112 -8.28 5.49 11.52
N LEU A 113 -7.99 5.20 10.25
CA LEU A 113 -8.75 5.70 9.10
C LEU A 113 -10.08 4.95 8.86
N GLY A 114 -10.42 3.98 9.72
CA GLY A 114 -11.65 3.21 9.64
C GLY A 114 -11.67 2.21 8.46
N LYS A 115 -12.87 1.98 7.90
CA LYS A 115 -13.03 1.04 6.77
C LYS A 115 -12.33 1.59 5.53
N ILE A 116 -11.52 0.76 4.90
CA ILE A 116 -10.75 1.14 3.71
C ILE A 116 -11.67 1.61 2.58
N LYS A 117 -11.38 2.81 2.07
CA LYS A 117 -12.05 3.44 0.92
C LYS A 117 -11.09 3.68 -0.24
N TYR A 118 -9.81 3.88 0.06
CA TYR A 118 -8.75 4.13 -0.91
C TYR A 118 -7.44 3.56 -0.41
N THR A 119 -6.62 3.02 -1.31
CA THR A 119 -5.21 2.69 -1.09
C THR A 119 -4.52 2.56 -2.44
N LEU A 120 -3.22 2.89 -2.54
CA LEU A 120 -2.44 2.71 -3.78
C LEU A 120 -3.09 3.32 -5.04
N GLY A 121 -3.87 4.40 -4.89
CA GLY A 121 -4.63 5.00 -5.99
C GLY A 121 -5.86 4.20 -6.47
N ILE A 122 -6.21 3.12 -5.78
CA ILE A 122 -7.39 2.28 -6.01
C ILE A 122 -8.48 2.68 -5.03
N ARG A 123 -9.65 3.07 -5.54
CA ARG A 123 -10.86 3.21 -4.74
C ARG A 123 -11.44 1.82 -4.47
N ILE A 124 -11.86 1.60 -3.23
CA ILE A 124 -12.43 0.34 -2.78
C ILE A 124 -13.84 0.59 -2.28
N THR A 125 -14.80 -0.15 -2.82
CA THR A 125 -16.16 -0.23 -2.29
C THR A 125 -16.46 -1.65 -1.86
N GLN A 126 -17.07 -1.81 -0.70
CA GLN A 126 -17.31 -3.12 -0.08
C GLN A 126 -18.79 -3.23 0.26
N SER A 127 -19.47 -4.21 -0.32
CA SER A 127 -20.78 -4.68 0.10
C SER A 127 -20.64 -5.98 0.90
N GLU A 128 -21.76 -6.54 1.38
CA GLU A 128 -21.76 -7.85 2.03
C GLU A 128 -21.37 -8.98 1.07
N GLU A 129 -21.65 -8.81 -0.23
CA GLU A 129 -21.47 -9.84 -1.26
C GLU A 129 -20.16 -9.68 -2.04
N SER A 130 -19.58 -8.48 -2.09
CA SER A 130 -18.46 -8.22 -2.97
C SER A 130 -17.55 -7.07 -2.52
N ILE A 131 -16.32 -7.10 -3.04
CA ILE A 131 -15.36 -6.02 -2.96
C ILE A 131 -15.09 -5.55 -4.40
N THR A 132 -15.34 -4.29 -4.68
CA THR A 132 -15.07 -3.67 -5.98
C THR A 132 -13.84 -2.77 -5.89
N LEU A 133 -12.89 -2.97 -6.79
CA LEU A 133 -11.70 -2.16 -6.96
C LEU A 133 -11.87 -1.25 -8.18
N ILE A 134 -11.69 0.06 -8.00
CA ILE A 134 -11.99 1.06 -9.02
C ILE A 134 -10.80 2.02 -9.16
N GLN A 135 -10.23 2.11 -10.35
CA GLN A 135 -9.12 3.02 -10.69
C GLN A 135 -9.57 4.19 -11.55
N ASP A 136 -10.75 4.73 -11.27
CA ASP A 136 -11.35 5.84 -12.01
C ASP A 136 -10.45 7.10 -12.07
N LYS A 137 -9.77 7.43 -10.96
CA LYS A 137 -8.81 8.53 -10.90
C LYS A 137 -7.63 8.32 -11.85
N PHE A 138 -7.06 7.12 -11.87
CA PHE A 138 -5.94 6.78 -12.74
C PHE A 138 -6.35 6.82 -14.21
N ILE A 139 -7.52 6.26 -14.54
CA ILE A 139 -8.09 6.34 -15.90
C ILE A 139 -8.23 7.80 -16.33
N LYS A 140 -8.81 8.66 -15.48
CA LYS A 140 -8.93 10.10 -15.78
C LYS A 140 -7.57 10.77 -15.96
N GLN A 141 -6.57 10.43 -15.15
CA GLN A 141 -5.22 10.97 -15.28
C GLN A 141 -4.59 10.59 -16.63
N ILE A 142 -4.72 9.33 -17.06
CA ILE A 142 -4.26 8.89 -18.39
C ILE A 142 -4.98 9.67 -19.49
N LEU A 143 -6.31 9.82 -19.40
CA LEU A 143 -7.06 10.56 -20.43
C LEU A 143 -6.56 12.01 -20.57
N VAL A 144 -6.24 12.67 -19.46
CA VAL A 144 -5.67 14.02 -19.44
C VAL A 144 -4.26 14.05 -20.01
N GLU A 145 -3.41 13.11 -19.60
CA GLU A 145 -2.01 13.03 -20.06
C GLU A 145 -1.92 12.92 -21.59
N PHE A 146 -2.78 12.08 -22.19
CA PHE A 146 -2.85 11.89 -23.62
C PHE A 146 -3.76 12.87 -24.36
N ARG A 147 -4.41 13.82 -23.65
CA ARG A 147 -5.33 14.83 -24.20
C ARG A 147 -6.51 14.23 -24.97
N ILE A 148 -7.05 13.13 -24.45
CA ILE A 148 -8.15 12.36 -25.05
C ILE A 148 -9.41 12.36 -24.17
N GLU A 149 -9.55 13.33 -23.25
CA GLU A 149 -10.71 13.42 -22.36
C GLU A 149 -12.05 13.57 -23.11
N GLN A 150 -11.99 14.14 -24.32
CA GLN A 150 -13.14 14.32 -25.22
C GLN A 150 -13.11 13.37 -26.42
N ALA A 151 -12.22 12.37 -26.44
CA ALA A 151 -12.16 11.43 -27.54
C ALA A 151 -13.49 10.67 -27.64
N LYS A 152 -14.10 10.71 -28.84
CA LYS A 152 -15.31 9.93 -29.12
C LYS A 152 -14.96 8.45 -29.09
N ALA A 153 -15.82 7.63 -28.50
CA ALA A 153 -15.70 6.19 -28.64
C ALA A 153 -15.60 5.85 -30.13
N PRO A 154 -14.64 5.00 -30.55
CA PRO A 154 -14.60 4.56 -31.93
C PRO A 154 -15.96 3.95 -32.26
N GLN A 155 -16.55 4.33 -33.40
CA GLN A 155 -17.66 3.57 -33.94
C GLN A 155 -17.15 2.14 -34.09
N SER A 156 -17.69 1.23 -33.29
CA SER A 156 -17.36 -0.18 -33.46
C SER A 156 -17.62 -0.53 -34.93
N SER A 157 -16.64 -1.16 -35.58
CA SER A 157 -16.85 -1.77 -36.90
C SER A 157 -17.83 -2.94 -36.84
N LEU A 158 -18.24 -3.35 -35.63
CA LEU A 158 -19.30 -4.32 -35.43
C LEU A 158 -20.64 -3.70 -35.88
N PRO A 159 -21.36 -4.38 -36.78
CA PRO A 159 -22.66 -3.91 -37.22
C PRO A 159 -23.65 -3.88 -36.04
N ARG A 160 -24.65 -2.99 -36.12
CA ARG A 160 -25.61 -2.71 -35.02
C ARG A 160 -26.38 -3.94 -34.52
N ASN A 161 -26.40 -5.02 -35.31
CA ASN A 161 -26.99 -6.32 -34.99
C ASN A 161 -26.02 -7.30 -34.31
N TYR A 162 -24.87 -6.87 -33.79
CA TYR A 162 -23.92 -7.79 -33.13
C TYR A 162 -24.52 -8.57 -31.95
N LYS A 163 -25.61 -8.09 -31.34
CA LYS A 163 -26.38 -8.82 -30.32
C LYS A 163 -27.02 -10.11 -30.84
N GLU A 164 -27.18 -10.25 -32.15
CA GLU A 164 -27.70 -11.45 -32.83
C GLU A 164 -26.60 -12.41 -33.28
N LEU A 165 -25.32 -12.03 -33.15
CA LEU A 165 -24.21 -12.97 -33.24
C LEU A 165 -24.25 -13.83 -31.99
N LYS A 166 -25.13 -14.84 -32.00
CA LYS A 166 -25.07 -15.98 -31.10
C LYS A 166 -23.61 -16.37 -30.98
N THR A 167 -23.14 -16.50 -29.75
CA THR A 167 -21.85 -17.09 -29.41
C THR A 167 -21.58 -18.26 -30.35
N LEU A 168 -20.75 -18.02 -31.38
CA LEU A 168 -19.93 -19.08 -31.90
C LEU A 168 -19.20 -19.54 -30.65
N THR A 169 -19.47 -20.78 -30.24
CA THR A 169 -18.67 -21.52 -29.26
C THR A 169 -17.27 -21.62 -29.83
N LEU A 170 -16.55 -20.50 -29.80
CA LEU A 170 -15.12 -20.46 -29.97
C LEU A 170 -14.62 -21.12 -28.69
N GLU A 171 -14.09 -22.33 -28.83
CA GLU A 171 -13.27 -22.91 -27.80
C GLU A 171 -12.32 -21.82 -27.26
N PRO A 172 -12.14 -21.73 -25.93
CA PRO A 172 -11.28 -20.71 -25.37
C PRO A 172 -9.92 -20.75 -26.09
N PRO A 173 -9.38 -19.60 -26.52
CA PRO A 173 -8.13 -19.58 -27.26
C PRO A 173 -7.07 -20.32 -26.44
N LYS A 174 -6.42 -21.31 -27.05
CA LYS A 174 -5.34 -22.06 -26.41
C LYS A 174 -4.31 -21.07 -25.88
N GLN A 175 -4.05 -21.10 -24.57
CA GLN A 175 -2.99 -20.29 -23.97
C GLN A 175 -1.67 -20.62 -24.66
N PRO A 176 -0.93 -19.62 -25.17
CA PRO A 176 0.44 -19.85 -25.61
C PRO A 176 1.26 -20.36 -24.41
N PRO A 177 2.25 -21.23 -24.65
CA PRO A 177 3.11 -21.72 -23.57
C PRO A 177 3.78 -20.54 -22.87
N PHE A 178 3.81 -20.57 -21.54
CA PHE A 178 4.64 -19.68 -20.76
C PHE A 178 6.09 -19.97 -21.13
N ASN A 179 6.75 -19.02 -21.80
CA ASN A 179 8.19 -19.03 -21.89
C ASN A 179 8.72 -18.69 -20.50
N PHE A 180 9.20 -19.70 -19.79
CA PHE A 180 10.09 -19.54 -18.63
C PHE A 180 11.45 -19.00 -19.09
#